data_AF-A0A849PPT6-F1
#
_entry.id   AF-A0A849PPT6-F1
#
_cell.length_a   1.000
_cell.length_b   1.000
_cell.length_c   1.000
_cell.angle_alpha   90.00
_cell.angle_beta   90.00
_cell.angle_gamma   90.00
#
_symmetry.space_group_name_H-M   'P 1'
#
loop_
_entity.id
_entity.type
_entity.pdbx_description
1 polymer ?
#
loop_
_entity_poly.entity_id
_entity_poly.type
_entity_poly.pdbx_seq_one_letter_code
_entity_poly.pdbx_strand_id
1 'polypeptide(L)'
;MKILTEHESKKLLAEYGIPVTREAVARSRDDALLLSREIGFPVAMKISSADIAHKNAAGCVLLDVGKPDVEAAFETIVANAKKHAPDARIDGVLVQEMVPRGTEIVIGIKCDSQFGHAVMFGLGGIFVEVLDDVSFRMVPLTKQDAIEMTEEIRGRSILAGCDVGAIVDTILKVSEMAAKEKIFELDINPLIACDRGVVAVDARVIFKG
;
A
#
# COMPACT_ATOMS: atom_id res chain seq x y z
N MET A 1 -8.73 -17.49 6.85
CA MET A 1 -7.96 -16.55 6.02
C MET A 1 -6.99 -15.82 6.93
N LYS A 2 -5.73 -15.65 6.51
CA LYS A 2 -4.72 -14.89 7.27
C LYS A 2 -4.60 -13.51 6.64
N ILE A 3 -4.80 -12.46 7.42
CA ILE A 3 -4.66 -11.06 7.00
C ILE A 3 -3.37 -10.52 7.60
N LEU A 4 -2.52 -9.92 6.77
CA LEU A 4 -1.31 -9.22 7.23
C LEU A 4 -1.62 -7.78 7.61
N THR A 5 -0.86 -7.23 8.56
CA THR A 5 -0.80 -5.77 8.77
C THR A 5 -0.20 -5.07 7.53
N GLU A 6 -0.36 -3.75 7.44
CA GLU A 6 0.29 -2.95 6.37
C GLU A 6 1.81 -3.16 6.37
N HIS A 7 2.43 -3.16 7.55
CA HIS A 7 3.88 -3.32 7.69
C HIS A 7 4.36 -4.70 7.23
N GLU A 8 3.65 -5.77 7.59
CA GLU A 8 3.96 -7.12 7.13
C GLU A 8 3.71 -7.28 5.62
N SER A 9 2.65 -6.65 5.10
CA SER A 9 2.34 -6.64 3.68
C SER A 9 3.48 -5.98 2.89
N LYS A 10 3.96 -4.81 3.33
CA LYS A 10 5.07 -4.10 2.68
C LYS A 10 6.41 -4.81 2.84
N LYS A 11 6.66 -5.52 3.94
CA LYS A 11 7.82 -6.42 4.06
C LYS A 11 7.79 -7.52 2.98
N LEU A 12 6.65 -8.15 2.75
CA LEU A 12 6.51 -9.14 1.69
C LEU A 12 6.74 -8.52 0.29
N LEU A 13 6.20 -7.34 0.03
CA LEU A 13 6.47 -6.62 -1.23
C LEU A 13 7.97 -6.36 -1.44
N ALA A 14 8.67 -5.93 -0.39
CA ALA A 14 10.11 -5.65 -0.43
C ALA A 14 10.95 -6.92 -0.71
N GLU A 15 10.53 -8.09 -0.24
CA GLU A 15 11.19 -9.37 -0.55
C GLU A 15 11.14 -9.72 -2.06
N TYR A 16 10.11 -9.23 -2.77
CA TYR A 16 9.98 -9.32 -4.23
C TYR A 16 10.62 -8.14 -4.97
N GLY A 17 11.31 -7.25 -4.25
CA GLY A 17 11.97 -6.08 -4.82
C GLY A 17 11.00 -4.98 -5.30
N ILE A 18 9.77 -4.96 -4.80
CA ILE A 18 8.85 -3.84 -5.00
C ILE A 18 9.24 -2.74 -4.00
N PRO A 19 9.56 -1.52 -4.43
CA PRO A 19 9.96 -0.46 -3.52
C PRO A 19 8.82 -0.09 -2.58
N VAL A 20 9.12 0.02 -1.28
CA VAL A 20 8.18 0.41 -0.23
C VAL A 20 8.75 1.56 0.59
N THR A 21 7.89 2.29 1.27
CA THR A 21 8.32 3.34 2.19
C THR A 21 9.15 2.80 3.35
N ARG A 22 10.16 3.57 3.78
CA ARG A 22 10.86 3.30 5.04
C ARG A 22 9.92 3.53 6.21
N GLU A 23 9.86 2.56 7.11
CA GLU A 23 8.90 2.56 8.20
C GLU A 23 9.25 1.58 9.32
N ALA A 24 8.63 1.81 10.48
CA ALA A 24 8.72 0.95 11.64
C ALA A 24 7.48 1.08 12.54
N VAL A 25 7.17 0.05 13.32
CA VAL A 25 6.02 0.06 14.23
C VAL A 25 6.45 0.52 15.62
N ALA A 26 5.96 1.68 16.04
CA ALA A 26 6.13 2.23 17.37
C ALA A 26 5.14 1.62 18.36
N ARG A 27 5.60 1.18 19.53
CA ARG A 27 4.76 0.62 20.60
C ARG A 27 4.51 1.57 21.76
N SER A 28 5.16 2.73 21.76
CA SER A 28 4.96 3.80 22.74
C SER A 28 5.17 5.17 22.10
N ARG A 29 4.82 6.24 22.84
CA ARG A 29 5.09 7.63 22.43
C ARG A 29 6.58 7.89 22.23
N ASP A 30 7.41 7.42 23.16
CA ASP A 30 8.86 7.59 23.11
C ASP A 30 9.47 6.86 21.91
N ASP A 31 8.98 5.64 21.64
CA ASP A 31 9.36 4.84 20.48
C ASP A 31 8.96 5.52 19.17
N ALA A 32 7.75 6.11 19.11
CA ALA A 32 7.30 6.87 17.95
C ALA A 32 8.23 8.07 17.69
N LEU A 33 8.65 8.80 18.74
CA LEU A 33 9.56 9.93 18.61
C LEU A 33 10.96 9.49 18.16
N LEU A 34 11.46 8.36 18.65
CA LEU A 34 12.73 7.78 18.23
C LEU A 34 12.69 7.42 16.74
N LEU A 35 11.73 6.58 16.33
CA LEU A 35 11.58 6.11 14.95
C LEU A 35 11.34 7.27 13.98
N SER A 36 10.56 8.28 14.38
CA SER A 36 10.35 9.48 13.56
C SER A 36 11.63 10.27 13.32
N ARG A 37 12.57 10.28 14.28
CA ARG A 37 13.88 10.93 14.11
C ARG A 37 14.79 10.14 13.17
N GLU A 38 14.76 8.82 13.23
CA GLU A 38 15.55 7.93 12.37
C GLU A 38 15.08 7.98 10.91
N ILE A 39 13.75 8.03 10.71
CA ILE A 39 13.14 8.19 9.40
C ILE A 39 13.34 9.63 8.90
N GLY A 40 13.11 10.63 9.74
CA GLY A 40 13.18 12.04 9.38
C GLY A 40 11.81 12.65 9.13
N PHE A 41 11.69 13.94 9.45
CA PHE A 41 10.42 14.67 9.46
C PHE A 41 10.14 15.40 8.13
N PRO A 42 8.85 15.64 7.80
CA PRO A 42 7.67 15.12 8.49
C PRO A 42 7.44 13.63 8.22
N VAL A 43 6.70 12.96 9.11
CA VAL A 43 6.33 11.54 8.98
C VAL A 43 4.81 11.36 8.82
N ALA A 44 4.41 10.23 8.24
CA ALA A 44 3.07 9.70 8.38
C ALA A 44 3.01 8.76 9.58
N MET A 45 1.92 8.83 10.34
CA MET A 45 1.63 7.94 11.47
C MET A 45 0.28 7.26 11.26
N LYS A 46 0.26 5.94 11.25
CA LYS A 46 -0.94 5.13 10.97
C LYS A 46 -1.13 4.05 12.03
N ILE A 47 -2.34 3.73 12.43
CA ILE A 47 -2.56 2.58 13.32
C ILE A 47 -2.06 1.29 12.64
N SER A 48 -1.34 0.45 13.40
CA SER A 48 -0.93 -0.88 12.97
C SER A 48 -1.85 -1.91 13.63
N SER A 49 -2.77 -2.46 12.85
CA SER A 49 -3.72 -3.49 13.28
C SER A 49 -4.30 -4.22 12.07
N ALA A 50 -4.24 -5.55 12.06
CA ALA A 50 -4.91 -6.36 11.03
C ALA A 50 -6.45 -6.31 11.14
N ASP A 51 -6.97 -5.90 12.31
CA ASP A 51 -8.40 -5.86 12.60
C ASP A 51 -9.04 -4.52 12.16
N ILE A 52 -8.23 -3.51 11.78
CA ILE A 52 -8.69 -2.18 11.34
C ILE A 52 -8.21 -1.90 9.91
N ALA A 53 -9.02 -2.24 8.91
CA ALA A 53 -8.69 -2.03 7.50
C ALA A 53 -8.85 -0.56 7.05
N HIS A 54 -9.99 0.08 7.34
CA HIS A 54 -10.30 1.45 6.89
C HIS A 54 -9.81 2.53 7.87
N LYS A 55 -8.48 2.61 8.03
CA LYS A 55 -7.77 3.46 9.01
C LYS A 55 -8.13 4.95 8.90
N ASN A 56 -8.25 5.48 7.68
CA ASN A 56 -8.55 6.90 7.43
C ASN A 56 -9.90 7.32 8.00
N ALA A 57 -10.96 6.54 7.74
CA ALA A 57 -12.32 6.84 8.19
C ALA A 57 -12.44 6.80 9.74
N ALA A 58 -11.58 6.01 10.39
CA ALA A 58 -11.49 5.93 11.84
C ALA A 58 -10.63 7.03 12.47
N GLY A 59 -10.07 7.98 11.70
CA GLY A 59 -9.13 8.99 12.21
C GLY A 59 -7.82 8.40 12.72
N CYS A 60 -7.45 7.22 12.22
CA CYS A 60 -6.28 6.46 12.64
C CYS A 60 -5.07 6.66 11.72
N VAL A 61 -5.09 7.70 10.89
CA VAL A 61 -3.99 8.11 10.01
C VAL A 61 -3.81 9.61 10.17
N LEU A 62 -2.58 10.01 10.50
CA LEU A 62 -2.15 11.41 10.55
C LEU A 62 -0.96 11.55 9.62
N LEU A 63 -1.04 12.50 8.69
CA LEU A 63 0.02 12.82 7.75
C LEU A 63 0.71 14.12 8.16
N ASP A 64 1.87 14.40 7.57
CA ASP A 64 2.63 15.63 7.80
C ASP A 64 2.96 15.91 9.28
N VAL A 65 3.18 14.84 10.07
CA VAL A 65 3.45 14.96 11.51
C VAL A 65 4.88 15.46 11.72
N GLY A 66 4.99 16.68 12.26
CA GLY A 66 6.26 17.28 12.64
C GLY A 66 6.77 16.76 13.98
N LYS A 67 8.04 17.03 14.27
CA LYS A 67 8.68 16.68 15.54
C LYS A 67 7.88 17.05 16.81
N PRO A 68 7.30 18.25 16.96
CA PRO A 68 6.58 18.60 18.19
C PRO A 68 5.26 17.84 18.36
N ASP A 69 4.73 17.25 17.28
CA ASP A 69 3.37 16.70 17.24
C ASP A 69 3.33 15.17 17.40
N VAL A 70 4.47 14.49 17.33
CA VAL A 70 4.56 13.01 17.29
C VAL A 70 3.87 12.33 18.47
N GLU A 71 4.15 12.77 19.70
CA GLU A 71 3.60 12.12 20.89
C GLU A 71 2.08 12.29 20.97
N ALA A 72 1.58 13.49 20.66
CA ALA A 72 0.15 13.78 20.61
C ALA A 72 -0.55 13.00 19.48
N ALA A 73 0.11 12.89 18.32
CA ALA A 73 -0.37 12.09 17.20
C ALA A 73 -0.50 10.60 17.56
N PHE A 74 0.50 10.05 18.26
CA PHE A 74 0.46 8.66 18.76
C PHE A 74 -0.75 8.43 19.66
N GLU A 75 -0.95 9.28 20.67
CA GLU A 75 -2.09 9.16 21.59
C GLU A 75 -3.44 9.27 20.87
N THR A 76 -3.54 10.24 19.96
CA THR A 76 -4.75 10.48 19.16
C THR A 76 -5.11 9.25 18.34
N ILE A 77 -4.14 8.68 17.62
CA ILE A 77 -4.35 7.49 16.78
C ILE A 77 -4.79 6.29 17.62
N VAL A 78 -4.12 6.03 18.74
CA VAL A 78 -4.45 4.89 19.62
C VAL A 78 -5.83 5.08 20.27
N ALA A 79 -6.18 6.29 20.70
CA ALA A 79 -7.49 6.60 21.26
C ALA A 79 -8.60 6.42 20.21
N ASN A 80 -8.39 6.90 18.99
CA ASN A 80 -9.32 6.74 17.88
C ASN A 80 -9.53 5.27 17.51
N ALA A 81 -8.46 4.48 17.46
CA ALA A 81 -8.53 3.05 17.19
C ALA A 81 -9.36 2.31 18.24
N LYS A 82 -9.12 2.56 19.53
CA LYS A 82 -9.88 1.95 20.63
C LYS A 82 -11.35 2.36 20.66
N LYS A 83 -11.66 3.61 20.24
CA LYS A 83 -13.03 4.08 20.13
C LYS A 83 -13.76 3.43 18.95
N HIS A 84 -13.07 3.27 17.82
CA HIS A 84 -13.64 2.71 16.61
C HIS A 84 -13.84 1.18 16.70
N ALA A 85 -12.85 0.47 17.23
CA ALA A 85 -12.86 -0.98 17.39
C ALA A 85 -12.27 -1.39 18.76
N PRO A 86 -13.08 -1.40 19.83
CA PRO A 86 -12.61 -1.68 21.19
C PRO A 86 -11.92 -3.03 21.37
N ASP A 87 -12.35 -4.03 20.59
CA ASP A 87 -11.84 -5.41 20.63
C ASP A 87 -10.70 -5.67 19.63
N ALA A 88 -10.29 -4.66 18.85
CA ALA A 88 -9.21 -4.81 17.87
C ALA A 88 -7.85 -4.99 18.55
N ARG A 89 -7.04 -5.91 18.02
CA ARG A 89 -5.64 -6.05 18.42
C ARG A 89 -4.82 -4.94 17.78
N ILE A 90 -4.22 -4.10 18.61
CA ILE A 90 -3.36 -3.00 18.17
C ILE A 90 -1.91 -3.42 18.38
N ASP A 91 -1.16 -3.54 17.28
CA ASP A 91 0.26 -3.89 17.30
C ASP A 91 1.16 -2.68 17.60
N GLY A 92 0.64 -1.48 17.35
CA GLY A 92 1.29 -0.20 17.59
C GLY A 92 0.82 0.89 16.63
N VAL A 93 1.67 1.88 16.40
CA VAL A 93 1.50 2.92 15.38
C VAL A 93 2.66 2.82 14.39
N LEU A 94 2.34 2.57 13.13
CA LEU A 94 3.29 2.59 12.02
C LEU A 94 3.77 4.03 11.79
N VAL A 95 5.06 4.27 11.98
CA VAL A 95 5.75 5.51 11.63
C VAL A 95 6.41 5.30 10.27
N GLN A 96 6.09 6.16 9.31
CA GLN A 96 6.44 5.98 7.92
C GLN A 96 6.95 7.29 7.32
N GLU A 97 7.92 7.22 6.41
CA GLU A 97 8.34 8.41 5.66
C GLU A 97 7.22 8.97 4.77
N MET A 98 7.25 10.29 4.58
CA MET A 98 6.39 10.99 3.62
C MET A 98 6.97 10.87 2.22
N VAL A 99 6.15 10.41 1.27
CA VAL A 99 6.53 10.33 -0.15
C VAL A 99 6.11 11.63 -0.84
N PRO A 100 6.98 12.23 -1.68
CA PRO A 100 6.60 13.37 -2.50
C PRO A 100 5.37 13.09 -3.37
N ARG A 101 4.64 14.14 -3.75
CA ARG A 101 3.49 13.98 -4.64
C ARG A 101 3.91 13.33 -5.96
N GLY A 102 3.14 12.35 -6.40
CA GLY A 102 3.26 11.66 -7.68
C GLY A 102 1.90 11.20 -8.16
N THR A 103 1.89 10.46 -9.26
CA THR A 103 0.66 9.83 -9.76
C THR A 103 0.34 8.63 -8.88
N GLU A 104 -0.83 8.64 -8.25
CA GLU A 104 -1.33 7.47 -7.53
C GLU A 104 -1.81 6.43 -8.53
N ILE A 105 -1.32 5.20 -8.41
CA ILE A 105 -1.76 4.03 -9.15
C ILE A 105 -2.12 2.91 -8.17
N VAL A 106 -2.88 1.93 -8.65
CA VAL A 106 -3.20 0.70 -7.93
C VAL A 106 -2.68 -0.50 -8.69
N ILE A 107 -2.09 -1.45 -7.97
CA ILE A 107 -1.79 -2.78 -8.47
C ILE A 107 -2.30 -3.79 -7.44
N GLY A 108 -3.04 -4.79 -7.90
CA GLY A 108 -3.61 -5.80 -7.01
C GLY A 108 -3.65 -7.19 -7.60
N ILE A 109 -3.89 -8.18 -6.74
CA ILE A 109 -4.19 -9.56 -7.10
C ILE A 109 -5.59 -9.87 -6.62
N LYS A 110 -6.41 -10.45 -7.50
CA LYS A 110 -7.70 -11.03 -7.14
C LYS A 110 -7.71 -12.51 -7.52
N CYS A 111 -8.00 -13.38 -6.56
CA CYS A 111 -8.23 -14.79 -6.84
C CYS A 111 -9.70 -15.02 -7.19
N ASP A 112 -9.97 -15.36 -8.45
CA ASP A 112 -11.28 -15.87 -8.87
C ASP A 112 -11.36 -17.39 -8.71
N SER A 113 -12.55 -17.90 -8.36
CA SER A 113 -12.77 -19.32 -8.10
C SER A 113 -12.74 -20.20 -9.35
N GLN A 114 -13.01 -19.65 -10.54
CA GLN A 114 -13.04 -20.36 -11.81
C GLN A 114 -11.76 -20.17 -12.60
N PHE A 115 -11.20 -18.95 -12.59
CA PHE A 115 -10.09 -18.59 -13.47
C PHE A 115 -8.72 -18.58 -12.77
N GLY A 116 -8.67 -18.58 -11.43
CA GLY A 116 -7.43 -18.43 -10.67
C GLY A 116 -7.07 -16.96 -10.45
N HIS A 117 -5.78 -16.64 -10.34
CA HIS A 117 -5.33 -15.28 -10.04
C HIS A 117 -5.33 -14.37 -11.27
N ALA A 118 -5.89 -13.18 -11.09
CA ALA A 118 -5.76 -12.07 -12.02
C ALA A 118 -5.01 -10.92 -11.34
N VAL A 119 -4.10 -10.29 -12.08
CA VAL A 119 -3.48 -9.01 -11.71
C VAL A 119 -4.35 -7.87 -12.24
N MET A 120 -4.58 -6.88 -11.38
CA MET A 120 -5.27 -5.63 -11.69
C MET A 120 -4.26 -4.49 -11.73
N PHE A 121 -4.40 -3.59 -12.70
CA PHE A 121 -3.68 -2.32 -12.75
C PHE A 121 -4.67 -1.17 -13.02
N GLY A 122 -4.46 -0.01 -12.42
CA GLY A 122 -5.26 1.19 -12.69
C GLY A 122 -4.70 2.45 -12.06
N LEU A 123 -5.37 3.59 -12.33
CA LEU A 123 -5.05 4.86 -11.67
C LEU A 123 -5.75 4.95 -10.30
N GLY A 124 -5.02 5.31 -9.25
CA GLY A 124 -5.55 5.44 -7.89
C GLY A 124 -6.55 6.59 -7.71
N GLY A 125 -7.13 6.67 -6.52
CA GLY A 125 -8.13 7.68 -6.17
C GLY A 125 -9.44 7.52 -6.93
N ILE A 126 -10.04 8.64 -7.36
CA ILE A 126 -11.37 8.66 -8.00
C ILE A 126 -11.46 7.81 -9.27
N PHE A 127 -10.33 7.53 -9.93
CA PHE A 127 -10.29 6.82 -11.21
C PHE A 127 -10.59 5.32 -11.05
N VAL A 128 -10.22 4.71 -9.92
CA VAL A 128 -10.60 3.33 -9.58
C VAL A 128 -11.93 3.27 -8.84
N GLU A 129 -12.24 4.23 -7.95
CA GLU A 129 -13.46 4.14 -7.13
C GLU A 129 -14.75 4.50 -7.89
N VAL A 130 -14.67 5.38 -8.89
CA VAL A 130 -15.85 5.94 -9.58
C VAL A 130 -15.85 5.64 -11.07
N LEU A 131 -14.68 5.55 -11.71
CA LEU A 131 -14.57 5.45 -13.17
C LEU A 131 -14.23 4.04 -13.68
N ASP A 132 -13.98 3.09 -12.78
CA ASP A 132 -13.55 1.71 -13.08
C ASP A 132 -12.43 1.66 -14.14
N ASP A 133 -11.47 2.60 -14.06
CA ASP A 133 -10.39 2.72 -15.05
C ASP A 133 -9.23 1.76 -14.74
N VAL A 134 -9.51 0.47 -14.96
CA VAL A 134 -8.62 -0.65 -14.63
C VAL A 134 -8.47 -1.61 -15.80
N SER A 135 -7.32 -2.28 -15.86
CA SER A 135 -7.06 -3.42 -16.74
C SER A 135 -6.75 -4.68 -15.92
N PHE A 136 -7.09 -5.84 -16.48
CA PHE A 136 -6.89 -7.14 -15.84
C PHE A 136 -6.12 -8.07 -16.77
N ARG A 137 -5.26 -8.92 -16.17
CA ARG A 137 -4.59 -10.03 -16.86
C ARG A 137 -4.53 -11.26 -15.96
N MET A 138 -4.72 -12.43 -16.56
CA MET A 138 -4.57 -13.71 -15.88
C MET A 138 -3.09 -14.03 -15.66
N VAL A 139 -2.75 -14.57 -14.49
CA VAL A 139 -1.38 -14.99 -14.14
C VAL A 139 -1.05 -16.33 -14.83
N PRO A 140 0.20 -16.54 -15.31
CA PRO A 140 1.36 -15.63 -15.29
C PRO A 140 1.36 -14.60 -16.43
N LEU A 141 1.88 -13.40 -16.16
CA LEU A 141 2.00 -12.31 -17.13
C LEU A 141 3.37 -12.32 -17.81
N THR A 142 3.40 -11.98 -19.09
CA THR A 142 4.60 -11.57 -19.82
C THR A 142 4.82 -10.06 -19.70
N LYS A 143 6.03 -9.59 -20.07
CA LYS A 143 6.32 -8.16 -20.14
C LYS A 143 5.38 -7.43 -21.12
N GLN A 144 4.99 -8.09 -22.20
CA GLN A 144 4.08 -7.51 -23.18
C GLN A 144 2.69 -7.32 -22.58
N ASP A 145 2.18 -8.30 -21.82
CA ASP A 145 0.90 -8.18 -21.10
C ASP A 145 0.91 -6.96 -20.16
N ALA A 146 1.98 -6.80 -19.38
CA ALA A 146 2.12 -5.69 -18.44
C ALA A 146 2.22 -4.32 -19.14
N ILE A 147 2.87 -4.23 -20.32
CA ILE A 147 2.88 -3.00 -21.12
C ILE A 147 1.45 -2.67 -21.60
N GLU A 148 0.76 -3.65 -22.20
CA GLU A 148 -0.61 -3.46 -22.69
C GLU A 148 -1.57 -3.03 -21.59
N MET A 149 -1.44 -3.60 -20.38
CA MET A 149 -2.22 -3.18 -19.22
C MET A 149 -2.10 -1.67 -18.94
N THR A 150 -0.90 -1.09 -19.11
CA THR A 150 -0.68 0.36 -18.93
C THR A 150 -1.22 1.22 -20.07
N GLU A 151 -1.40 0.64 -21.26
CA GLU A 151 -1.90 1.34 -22.45
C GLU A 151 -3.43 1.26 -22.59
N GLU A 152 -4.08 0.31 -21.92
CA GLU A 152 -5.52 0.03 -21.95
C GLU A 152 -6.37 0.96 -21.07
N ILE A 153 -5.79 1.50 -20.00
CA ILE A 153 -6.50 2.44 -19.13
C ILE A 153 -6.84 3.73 -19.89
N ARG A 154 -8.04 4.25 -19.70
CA ARG A 154 -8.54 5.48 -20.32
C ARG A 154 -7.67 6.68 -19.96
N GLY A 155 -7.19 6.72 -18.71
CA GLY A 155 -6.34 7.77 -18.16
C GLY A 155 -4.85 7.62 -18.46
N ARG A 156 -4.43 6.74 -19.39
CA ARG A 156 -2.99 6.48 -19.69
C ARG A 156 -2.13 7.73 -19.94
N SER A 157 -2.72 8.84 -20.41
CA SER A 157 -2.00 10.10 -20.61
C SER A 157 -1.43 10.68 -19.30
N ILE A 158 -2.02 10.34 -18.15
CA ILE A 158 -1.53 10.71 -16.82
C ILE A 158 -0.21 10.01 -16.49
N LEU A 159 0.04 8.83 -17.08
CA LEU A 159 1.30 8.09 -16.91
C LEU A 159 2.48 8.71 -17.67
N ALA A 160 2.24 9.67 -18.57
CA ALA A 160 3.30 10.25 -19.41
C ALA A 160 4.44 10.93 -18.61
N GLY A 161 4.16 11.38 -17.38
CA GLY A 161 5.16 11.94 -16.45
C GLY A 161 5.79 10.92 -15.51
N CYS A 162 5.48 9.63 -15.66
CA CYS A 162 5.93 8.56 -14.76
C CYS A 162 6.94 7.64 -15.45
N ASP A 163 7.74 6.95 -14.64
CA ASP A 163 8.55 5.82 -15.08
C ASP A 163 7.65 4.59 -15.31
N VAL A 164 7.11 4.49 -16.53
CA VAL A 164 6.29 3.36 -16.95
C VAL A 164 7.05 2.03 -16.87
N GLY A 165 8.38 2.05 -17.01
CA GLY A 165 9.22 0.86 -16.86
C GLY A 165 9.14 0.28 -15.45
N ALA A 166 9.21 1.14 -14.42
CA ALA A 166 9.07 0.73 -13.03
C ALA A 166 7.66 0.22 -12.69
N ILE A 167 6.62 0.79 -13.33
CA ILE A 167 5.24 0.29 -13.21
C ILE A 167 5.13 -1.12 -13.77
N VAL A 168 5.61 -1.33 -15.01
CA VAL A 168 5.60 -2.64 -15.69
C VAL A 168 6.38 -3.68 -14.88
N ASP A 169 7.56 -3.33 -14.36
CA ASP A 169 8.34 -4.21 -13.50
C ASP A 169 7.60 -4.61 -12.21
N THR A 170 6.86 -3.65 -11.61
CA THR A 170 6.04 -3.93 -10.42
C THR A 170 4.87 -4.85 -10.74
N ILE A 171 4.18 -4.66 -11.88
CA ILE A 171 3.12 -5.57 -12.34
C ILE A 171 3.65 -7.00 -12.50
N LEU A 172 4.84 -7.17 -13.09
CA LEU A 172 5.47 -8.47 -13.27
C LEU A 172 5.84 -9.12 -11.93
N LYS A 173 6.40 -8.36 -10.98
CA LYS A 173 6.68 -8.85 -9.62
C LYS A 173 5.41 -9.28 -8.90
N VAL A 174 4.33 -8.53 -9.03
CA VAL A 174 3.02 -8.92 -8.49
C VAL A 174 2.48 -10.19 -9.15
N SER A 175 2.67 -10.36 -10.46
CA SER A 175 2.33 -11.62 -11.15
C SER A 175 3.13 -12.80 -10.60
N GLU A 176 4.42 -12.62 -10.36
CA GLU A 176 5.29 -13.62 -9.75
C GLU A 176 4.84 -13.98 -8.32
N MET A 177 4.48 -12.98 -7.51
CA MET A 177 3.91 -13.18 -6.18
C MET A 177 2.64 -14.04 -6.24
N ALA A 178 1.70 -13.71 -7.15
CA ALA A 178 0.46 -14.46 -7.32
C ALA A 178 0.71 -15.93 -7.70
N ALA A 179 1.76 -16.21 -8.48
CA ALA A 179 2.10 -17.58 -8.90
C ALA A 179 2.80 -18.41 -7.81
N LYS A 180 3.57 -17.76 -6.92
CA LYS A 180 4.38 -18.44 -5.89
C LYS A 180 3.69 -18.53 -4.54
N GLU A 181 2.91 -17.52 -4.18
CA GLU A 181 2.28 -17.40 -2.87
C GLU A 181 0.82 -17.82 -2.90
N LYS A 182 0.29 -18.30 -1.76
CA LYS A 182 -1.15 -18.61 -1.60
C LYS A 182 -1.99 -17.36 -1.32
N ILE A 183 -1.69 -16.26 -2.01
CA ILE A 183 -2.38 -14.98 -1.86
C ILE A 183 -3.81 -15.15 -2.35
N PHE A 184 -4.80 -14.81 -1.52
CA PHE A 184 -6.19 -14.67 -1.93
C PHE A 184 -6.44 -13.28 -2.53
N GLU A 185 -5.85 -12.26 -1.91
CA GLU A 185 -5.98 -10.86 -2.31
C GLU A 185 -4.68 -10.09 -1.99
N LEU A 186 -4.24 -9.26 -2.92
CA LEU A 186 -3.24 -8.22 -2.71
C LEU A 186 -3.82 -6.90 -3.21
N ASP A 187 -3.66 -5.84 -2.43
CA ASP A 187 -4.01 -4.48 -2.83
C ASP A 187 -2.86 -3.55 -2.48
N ILE A 188 -2.19 -2.99 -3.48
CA ILE A 188 -1.18 -1.94 -3.33
C ILE A 188 -1.83 -0.62 -3.72
N ASN A 189 -2.33 0.10 -2.72
CA ASN A 189 -3.12 1.31 -2.93
C ASN A 189 -2.97 2.34 -1.79
N PRO A 190 -2.24 3.45 -2.00
CA PRO A 190 -1.63 3.86 -3.26
C PRO A 190 -0.21 3.28 -3.47
N LEU A 191 0.10 2.97 -4.71
CA LEU A 191 1.45 2.93 -5.24
C LEU A 191 1.72 4.28 -5.90
N ILE A 192 2.71 5.03 -5.43
CA ILE A 192 3.04 6.36 -5.98
C ILE A 192 4.04 6.19 -7.10
N ALA A 193 3.69 6.62 -8.30
CA ALA A 193 4.55 6.65 -9.47
C ALA A 193 5.07 8.07 -9.76
N CYS A 194 6.35 8.18 -10.06
CA CYS A 194 7.02 9.42 -10.47
C CYS A 194 7.98 9.16 -11.64
N ASP A 195 8.67 10.21 -12.10
CA ASP A 195 9.64 10.15 -13.21
C ASP A 195 10.86 9.27 -12.93
N ARG A 196 11.07 8.85 -11.67
CA ARG A 196 12.25 8.08 -11.21
C ARG A 196 11.90 6.70 -10.65
N GLY A 197 10.65 6.28 -10.73
CA GLY A 197 10.23 4.95 -10.29
C GLY A 197 8.88 4.96 -9.59
N VAL A 198 8.69 3.98 -8.71
CA VAL A 198 7.47 3.79 -7.92
C VAL A 198 7.79 3.52 -6.46
N VAL A 199 6.85 3.77 -5.55
CA VAL A 199 6.95 3.41 -4.13
C VAL A 199 5.58 3.09 -3.54
N ALA A 200 5.45 1.90 -2.94
CA ALA A 200 4.22 1.49 -2.27
C ALA A 200 4.09 2.22 -0.93
N VAL A 201 3.02 2.99 -0.77
CA VAL A 201 2.75 3.79 0.43
C VAL A 201 1.78 3.08 1.37
N ASP A 202 0.90 2.23 0.84
CA ASP A 202 0.04 1.32 1.59
C ASP A 202 -0.08 0.00 0.83
N ALA A 203 -0.28 -1.08 1.57
CA ALA A 203 -0.47 -2.41 1.00
C ALA A 203 -1.27 -3.30 1.95
N ARG A 204 -2.06 -4.19 1.37
CA ARG A 204 -2.81 -5.20 2.12
C ARG A 204 -2.71 -6.55 1.44
N VAL A 205 -2.33 -7.57 2.21
CA VAL A 205 -2.27 -8.96 1.74
C VAL A 205 -3.17 -9.85 2.58
N ILE A 206 -3.96 -10.68 1.89
CA ILE A 206 -4.79 -11.72 2.48
C ILE A 206 -4.39 -13.05 1.87
N PHE A 207 -4.10 -14.06 2.69
CA PHE A 207 -3.84 -15.43 2.25
C PHE A 207 -5.07 -16.33 2.37
N LYS A 208 -5.20 -17.25 1.42
CA LYS A 208 -6.16 -18.35 1.51
C LYS A 208 -5.77 -19.26 2.69
N GLY A 209 -6.77 -19.68 3.46
CA GLY A 209 -6.57 -20.63 4.57
C GLY A 209 -6.19 -22.02 4.09
#